data_AF-T1CQ44-F1
#
_entry.id   AF-T1CQ44-F1
#
_cell.length_a   1.000
_cell.length_b   1.000
_cell.length_c   1.000
_cell.angle_alpha   90.00
_cell.angle_beta   90.00
_cell.angle_gamma   90.00
#
_symmetry.space_group_name_H-M   'P 1'
#
loop_
_entity.id
_entity.type
_entity.pdbx_description
1 polymer ?
#
loop_
_entity_poly.entity_id
_entity_poly.type
_entity_poly.pdbx_seq_one_letter_code
_entity_poly.pdbx_strand_id
1 'polypeptide(L)'
;MAAGHRSRTELQPGESSEGGFFNLGRREGAKLAYLEAFDDVERMGGRVDTVVQAVASGLGIVAAARAAEQSVAVRRWERSPRLFCAQQTSCSPMVRAWRSAEIGANARLPEPTPGGLASAILLGDPFSSFDYVARAV
;
A
#
# COMPACT_ATOMS: atom_id res chain seq x y z
N MET A 1 19.91 3.60 -3.89
CA MET A 1 19.98 3.00 -2.54
C MET A 1 18.68 3.31 -1.80
N ALA A 2 17.77 2.32 -1.75
CA ALA A 2 16.35 2.49 -1.43
C ALA A 2 16.06 2.58 0.09
N ALA A 3 15.05 3.37 0.46
CA ALA A 3 14.61 3.63 1.84
C ALA A 3 14.31 2.39 2.69
N GLY A 4 14.05 1.22 2.08
CA GLY A 4 13.83 -0.04 2.78
C GLY A 4 15.09 -0.79 3.22
N HIS A 5 16.27 -0.47 2.68
CA HIS A 5 17.51 -1.13 3.07
C HIS A 5 18.09 -0.54 4.37
N ARG A 6 17.89 0.76 4.63
CA ARG A 6 18.38 1.40 5.85
C ARG A 6 17.76 0.84 7.13
N SER A 7 16.48 0.46 7.10
CA SER A 7 15.78 0.05 8.33
C SER A 7 16.23 -1.30 8.91
N ARG A 8 16.97 -2.13 8.16
CA ARG A 8 17.46 -3.43 8.65
C ARG A 8 18.94 -3.40 9.02
N THR A 9 19.70 -2.47 8.46
CA THR A 9 21.16 -2.39 8.62
C THR A 9 21.61 -1.34 9.64
N GLU A 10 20.70 -0.49 10.13
CA GLU A 10 20.97 0.59 11.10
C GLU A 10 20.42 0.32 12.51
N LEU A 11 20.07 -0.94 12.84
CA LEU A 11 19.57 -1.29 14.17
C LEU A 11 20.67 -1.19 15.24
N GLN A 12 20.40 -0.45 16.32
CA GLN A 12 21.25 -0.34 17.50
C GLN A 12 21.02 -1.51 18.48
N PRO A 13 21.96 -1.77 19.42
CA PRO A 13 21.75 -2.75 20.48
C PRO A 13 20.46 -2.47 21.26
N GLY A 14 19.57 -3.46 21.31
CA GLY A 14 18.25 -3.35 21.95
C GLY A 14 17.11 -2.98 21.00
N GLU A 15 17.39 -2.60 19.75
CA GLU A 15 16.37 -2.34 18.74
C GLU A 15 16.00 -3.63 18.00
N SER A 16 14.72 -3.72 17.61
CA SER A 16 14.20 -4.79 16.77
C SER A 16 13.70 -4.22 15.45
N SER A 17 13.94 -4.96 14.35
CA SER A 17 13.35 -4.61 13.06
C SER A 17 11.83 -4.52 13.20
N GLU A 18 11.28 -3.38 12.84
CA GLU A 18 9.84 -3.14 12.90
C GLU A 18 9.05 -4.11 12.00
N GLY A 19 9.65 -4.63 10.91
CA GLY A 19 9.04 -5.66 10.06
C GLY A 19 8.26 -5.12 8.86
N GLY A 20 8.11 -3.79 8.75
CA GLY A 20 7.58 -3.13 7.56
C GLY A 20 6.13 -3.50 7.29
N PHE A 21 5.83 -3.85 6.04
CA PHE A 21 4.49 -4.25 5.61
C PHE A 21 3.89 -5.39 6.43
N PHE A 22 4.71 -6.35 6.87
CA PHE A 22 4.23 -7.55 7.55
C PHE A 22 3.91 -7.33 9.03
N ASN A 23 4.31 -6.19 9.60
CA ASN A 23 3.89 -5.80 10.94
C ASN A 23 2.39 -5.49 10.95
N LEU A 24 1.63 -6.27 11.74
CA LEU A 24 0.18 -6.09 11.85
C LEU A 24 -0.17 -4.74 12.49
N GLY A 25 0.54 -4.35 13.55
CA GLY A 25 0.33 -3.07 14.22
C GLY A 25 0.52 -1.89 13.27
N ARG A 26 1.48 -1.99 12.34
CA ARG A 26 1.71 -0.96 11.33
C ARG A 26 0.61 -0.92 10.27
N ARG A 27 0.09 -2.07 9.84
CA ARG A 27 -1.06 -2.16 8.93
C ARG A 27 -2.34 -1.59 9.57
N GLU A 28 -2.63 -1.95 10.82
CA GLU A 28 -3.78 -1.43 11.55
C GLU A 28 -3.61 0.05 11.91
N GLY A 29 -2.41 0.50 12.22
CA GLY A 29 -2.11 1.91 12.48
C GLY A 29 -2.29 2.77 11.23
N ALA A 30 -1.79 2.31 10.08
CA ALA A 30 -1.95 3.03 8.81
C ALA A 30 -3.42 3.18 8.38
N LYS A 31 -4.30 2.25 8.82
CA LYS A 31 -5.74 2.27 8.55
C LYS A 31 -6.43 3.47 9.21
N LEU A 32 -5.94 3.94 10.35
CA LEU A 32 -6.55 5.05 11.10
C LEU A 32 -6.58 6.33 10.27
N ALA A 33 -5.52 6.62 9.52
CA ALA A 33 -5.48 7.78 8.63
C ALA A 33 -6.60 7.77 7.57
N TYR A 34 -6.97 6.59 7.07
CA TYR A 34 -8.09 6.46 6.14
C TYR A 34 -9.43 6.61 6.86
N LEU A 35 -9.63 5.98 8.01
CA LEU A 35 -10.85 6.13 8.81
C LEU A 35 -11.12 7.61 9.13
N GLU A 36 -10.09 8.33 9.58
CA GLU A 36 -10.18 9.77 9.85
C GLU A 36 -10.52 10.57 8.59
N ALA A 37 -9.83 10.33 7.47
CA ALA A 37 -10.10 11.02 6.21
C ALA A 37 -11.52 10.78 5.69
N PHE A 38 -12.03 9.56 5.82
CA PHE A 38 -13.40 9.22 5.43
C PHE A 38 -14.42 9.93 6.32
N ASP A 39 -14.19 9.95 7.64
CA ASP A 39 -15.04 10.66 8.60
C ASP A 39 -15.05 12.17 8.35
N ASP A 40 -13.89 12.75 8.00
CA ASP A 40 -13.78 14.17 7.69
C ASP A 40 -14.62 14.53 6.46
N VAL A 41 -14.54 13.73 5.39
CA VAL A 41 -15.33 13.92 4.17
C VAL A 41 -16.83 13.76 4.45
N GLU A 42 -17.23 12.77 5.24
CA GLU A 42 -18.62 12.56 5.63
C GLU A 42 -19.16 13.73 6.47
N ARG A 43 -18.36 14.25 7.42
CA ARG A 43 -18.72 15.44 8.22
C ARG A 43 -18.92 16.69 7.36
N MET A 44 -18.26 16.76 6.21
CA MET A 44 -18.45 17.83 5.22
C MET A 44 -19.65 17.58 4.27
N GLY A 45 -20.44 16.53 4.50
CA GLY A 45 -21.58 16.14 3.65
C GLY A 45 -21.15 15.44 2.35
N GLY A 46 -19.88 15.05 2.24
CA GLY A 46 -19.35 14.33 1.09
C GLY A 46 -19.34 12.82 1.28
N ARG A 47 -18.84 12.12 0.27
CA ARG A 47 -18.56 10.69 0.32
C ARG A 47 -17.27 10.41 -0.44
N VAL A 48 -16.43 9.54 0.10
CA VAL A 48 -15.25 9.09 -0.66
C VAL A 48 -15.65 7.99 -1.63
N ASP A 49 -15.60 8.31 -2.92
CA ASP A 49 -15.89 7.36 -4.00
C ASP A 49 -14.63 6.66 -4.51
N THR A 50 -13.45 7.23 -4.25
CA THR A 50 -12.17 6.76 -4.79
C THR A 50 -11.01 7.10 -3.87
N VAL A 51 -10.10 6.15 -3.70
CA VAL A 51 -8.80 6.33 -3.07
C VAL A 51 -7.72 6.04 -4.10
N VAL A 52 -6.80 6.99 -4.28
CA VAL A 52 -5.59 6.80 -5.09
C VAL A 52 -4.40 6.86 -4.15
N GLN A 53 -3.62 5.78 -4.10
CA GLN A 53 -2.48 5.67 -3.18
C GLN A 53 -1.19 5.39 -3.93
N ALA A 54 -0.16 6.16 -3.61
CA ALA A 54 1.19 5.86 -4.03
C ALA A 54 1.67 4.56 -3.36
N VAL A 55 2.14 3.57 -4.14
CA VAL A 55 2.50 2.25 -3.60
C VAL A 55 3.99 1.90 -3.74
N ALA A 56 4.57 1.53 -2.60
CA ALA A 56 5.82 0.78 -2.49
C ALA A 56 5.49 -0.69 -2.21
N SER A 57 5.50 -1.09 -0.93
CA SER A 57 5.03 -2.40 -0.45
C SER A 57 3.51 -2.52 -0.33
N GLY A 58 2.76 -1.47 -0.66
CA GLY A 58 1.29 -1.48 -0.57
C GLY A 58 0.70 -1.32 0.83
N LEU A 59 1.50 -0.98 1.86
CA LEU A 59 0.99 -0.76 3.23
C LEU A 59 -0.24 0.16 3.26
N GLY A 60 -0.17 1.29 2.56
CA GLY A 60 -1.26 2.28 2.55
C GLY A 60 -2.51 1.79 1.83
N ILE A 61 -2.40 1.15 0.66
CA ILE A 61 -3.60 0.73 -0.09
C ILE A 61 -4.31 -0.45 0.60
N VAL A 62 -3.54 -1.36 1.20
CA VAL A 62 -4.09 -2.46 2.01
C VAL A 62 -4.78 -1.91 3.26
N ALA A 63 -4.22 -0.87 3.88
CA ALA A 63 -4.86 -0.18 4.99
C ALA A 63 -6.17 0.51 4.56
N ALA A 64 -6.20 1.15 3.39
CA ALA A 64 -7.42 1.75 2.84
C ALA A 64 -8.52 0.71 2.59
N ALA A 65 -8.17 -0.42 1.96
CA ALA A 65 -9.08 -1.53 1.73
C ALA A 65 -9.67 -2.05 3.04
N ARG A 66 -8.82 -2.28 4.05
CA ARG A 66 -9.28 -2.77 5.36
C ARG A 66 -10.16 -1.76 6.09
N ALA A 67 -9.86 -0.46 6.01
CA ALA A 67 -10.72 0.58 6.56
C ALA A 67 -12.13 0.50 5.93
N ALA A 68 -12.19 0.40 4.60
CA ALA A 68 -13.44 0.30 3.88
C ALA A 68 -14.23 -0.97 4.17
N GLU A 69 -13.60 -2.14 4.06
CA GLU A 69 -14.24 -3.43 4.33
C GLU A 69 -14.84 -3.48 5.74
N GLN A 70 -14.08 -3.03 6.74
CA GLN A 70 -14.53 -3.07 8.13
C GLN A 70 -15.63 -2.04 8.41
N SER A 71 -15.53 -0.84 7.85
CA SER A 71 -16.60 0.16 7.97
C SER A 71 -17.91 -0.30 7.35
N VAL A 72 -17.86 -0.99 6.21
CA VAL A 72 -19.05 -1.61 5.59
C VAL A 72 -19.59 -2.74 6.48
N ALA A 73 -18.71 -3.61 7.00
CA ALA A 73 -19.12 -4.74 7.85
C ALA A 73 -19.87 -4.31 9.11
N VAL A 74 -19.51 -3.16 9.70
CA VAL A 74 -20.18 -2.60 10.88
C VAL A 74 -21.30 -1.60 10.53
N ARG A 75 -21.68 -1.52 9.25
CA ARG A 75 -22.71 -0.60 8.72
C ARG A 75 -22.43 0.88 9.02
N ARG A 76 -21.16 1.23 9.22
CA ARG A 76 -20.72 2.64 9.29
C ARG A 76 -20.86 3.28 7.91
N TRP A 77 -20.50 2.55 6.85
CA TRP A 77 -20.66 3.01 5.47
C TRP A 77 -21.48 2.03 4.63
N GLU A 78 -22.18 2.55 3.63
CA GLU A 78 -23.01 1.75 2.73
C GLU A 78 -22.18 0.92 1.72
N ARG A 79 -20.99 1.39 1.36
CA ARG A 79 -20.13 0.76 0.35
C ARG A 79 -18.66 1.13 0.50
N SER A 80 -17.79 0.31 -0.09
CA SER A 80 -16.36 0.58 -0.21
C SER A 80 -16.06 1.53 -1.40
N PRO A 81 -15.06 2.43 -1.27
CA PRO A 81 -14.58 3.22 -2.40
C PRO A 81 -13.81 2.35 -3.40
N ARG A 82 -13.64 2.86 -4.63
CA ARG A 82 -12.73 2.26 -5.60
C ARG A 82 -11.28 2.55 -5.21
N LEU A 83 -10.40 1.57 -5.36
CA LEU A 83 -9.02 1.64 -4.88
C LEU A 83 -8.05 1.58 -6.06
N PHE A 84 -7.14 2.55 -6.14
CA PHE A 84 -6.16 2.64 -7.21
C PHE A 84 -4.74 2.76 -6.66
N CYS A 85 -3.86 1.92 -7.18
CA CYS A 85 -2.43 2.01 -6.94
C CYS A 85 -1.78 2.94 -7.97
N ALA A 86 -0.90 3.83 -7.50
CA ALA A 86 -0.05 4.66 -8.35
C ALA A 86 1.44 4.37 -8.09
N GLN A 87 2.22 4.19 -9.16
CA GLN A 87 3.67 4.11 -9.10
C GLN A 87 4.30 5.03 -10.14
N GLN A 88 5.51 5.53 -9.84
CA GLN A 88 6.27 6.29 -10.82
C GLN A 88 6.76 5.38 -11.95
N THR A 89 6.79 5.90 -13.17
CA THR A 89 7.15 5.12 -14.37
C THR A 89 8.53 4.46 -14.27
N SER A 90 9.51 5.13 -13.65
CA SER A 90 10.88 4.63 -13.49
C SER A 90 11.04 3.55 -12.40
N CYS A 91 9.98 3.26 -11.63
CA CYS A 91 9.97 2.21 -10.61
C CYS A 91 8.53 1.75 -10.37
N SER A 92 7.99 0.96 -11.30
CA SER A 92 6.61 0.46 -11.27
C SER A 92 6.48 -1.08 -11.22
N PRO A 93 7.25 -1.81 -10.39
CA PRO A 93 7.23 -3.28 -10.39
C PRO A 93 5.88 -3.88 -9.97
N MET A 94 5.10 -3.21 -9.11
CA MET A 94 3.75 -3.66 -8.72
C MET A 94 2.77 -3.57 -9.91
N VAL A 95 2.81 -2.46 -10.64
CA VAL A 95 1.98 -2.25 -11.84
C VAL A 95 2.34 -3.27 -12.94
N ARG A 96 3.63 -3.54 -13.14
CA ARG A 96 4.08 -4.56 -14.09
C ARG A 96 3.60 -5.96 -13.70
N ALA A 97 3.71 -6.31 -12.41
CA ALA A 97 3.21 -7.58 -11.89
C ALA A 97 1.69 -7.71 -12.06
N TRP A 98 0.92 -6.64 -11.77
CA TRP A 98 -0.53 -6.61 -11.98
C TRP A 98 -0.90 -6.91 -13.43
N ARG A 99 -0.32 -6.17 -14.39
CA ARG A 99 -0.57 -6.39 -15.82
C ARG A 99 -0.20 -7.78 -16.30
N SER A 100 0.88 -8.35 -15.74
CA SER A 100 1.26 -9.74 -16.01
C SER A 100 0.21 -10.72 -15.50
N ALA A 101 -0.31 -10.50 -14.28
CA ALA A 101 -1.35 -11.35 -13.71
C ALA A 101 -2.66 -11.27 -14.50
N GLU A 102 -3.02 -10.11 -15.05
CA GLU A 102 -4.19 -9.93 -15.92
C GLU A 102 -4.17 -10.81 -17.17
N ILE A 103 -2.98 -11.16 -17.66
CA ILE A 103 -2.79 -12.08 -18.81
C ILE A 103 -2.45 -13.52 -18.38
N GLY A 104 -2.67 -13.86 -17.11
CA GLY A 104 -2.48 -15.21 -16.57
C GLY A 104 -1.03 -15.57 -16.20
N ALA A 105 -0.10 -14.60 -16.20
CA ALA A 105 1.30 -14.82 -15.85
C ALA A 105 1.62 -14.31 -14.44
N ASN A 106 2.04 -15.19 -13.53
CA ASN A 106 2.54 -14.80 -12.21
C ASN A 106 4.04 -14.48 -12.26
N ALA A 107 4.38 -13.34 -12.86
CA ALA A 107 5.77 -12.94 -13.06
C ALA A 107 6.28 -12.02 -11.93
N ARG A 108 7.39 -12.42 -11.30
CA ARG A 108 8.19 -11.54 -10.44
C ARG A 108 9.01 -10.61 -11.35
N LEU A 109 8.59 -9.34 -11.45
CA LEU A 109 9.18 -8.34 -12.35
C LEU A 109 9.87 -7.21 -11.58
N PRO A 110 11.00 -7.49 -10.88
CA PRO A 110 11.69 -6.50 -10.08
C PRO A 110 12.30 -5.40 -10.96
N GLU A 111 12.43 -4.20 -10.40
CA GLU A 111 13.21 -3.10 -10.96
C GLU A 111 14.62 -3.13 -10.36
N PRO A 112 15.65 -3.54 -11.13
CA PRO A 112 17.01 -3.68 -10.60
C PRO A 112 17.65 -2.34 -10.22
N THR A 113 17.23 -1.25 -10.87
CA THR A 113 17.80 0.09 -10.66
C THR A 113 16.69 1.10 -10.35
N PRO A 114 16.00 0.97 -9.20
CA PRO A 114 14.89 1.85 -8.87
C PRO A 114 15.40 3.28 -8.66
N GLY A 115 14.91 4.21 -9.48
CA GLY A 115 15.26 5.63 -9.42
C GLY A 115 14.07 6.53 -9.72
N GLY A 116 14.22 7.83 -9.47
CA GLY A 116 13.21 8.85 -9.75
C GLY A 116 12.91 9.76 -8.55
N LEU A 117 11.99 10.71 -8.76
CA LEU A 117 11.68 11.77 -7.79
C LEU A 117 10.93 11.25 -6.55
N ALA A 118 10.09 10.22 -6.71
CA ALA A 118 9.30 9.69 -5.62
C ALA A 118 10.12 8.67 -4.79
N SER A 119 11.15 9.17 -4.09
CA SER A 119 12.16 8.37 -3.38
C SER A 119 11.58 7.42 -2.32
N ALA A 120 10.48 7.83 -1.67
CA ALA A 120 9.79 7.05 -0.65
C ALA A 120 9.15 5.75 -1.18
N ILE A 121 8.85 5.69 -2.48
CA ILE A 121 8.21 4.53 -3.11
C ILE A 121 9.12 3.75 -4.07
N LEU A 122 10.44 3.99 -4.00
CA LEU A 122 11.46 3.26 -4.79
C LEU A 122 11.74 1.86 -4.24
N LEU A 123 10.70 1.02 -4.17
CA LEU A 123 10.83 -0.40 -3.84
C LEU A 123 10.94 -1.21 -5.14
N GLY A 124 12.16 -1.64 -5.47
CA GLY A 124 12.43 -2.38 -6.71
C GLY A 124 11.78 -3.76 -6.76
N ASP A 125 11.56 -4.41 -5.62
CA ASP A 125 10.92 -5.72 -5.57
C ASP A 125 9.83 -5.78 -4.48
N PRO A 126 8.55 -5.60 -4.84
CA PRO A 126 7.43 -5.69 -3.91
C PRO A 126 6.78 -7.08 -3.90
N PHE A 127 7.40 -8.11 -4.50
CA PHE A 127 6.74 -9.38 -4.80
C PHE A 127 6.11 -10.05 -3.56
N SER A 128 6.78 -9.96 -2.40
CA SER A 128 6.26 -10.55 -1.16
C SER A 128 4.95 -9.93 -0.66
N SER A 129 4.64 -8.70 -1.08
CA SER A 129 3.40 -7.99 -0.74
C SER A 129 2.37 -7.96 -1.87
N PHE A 130 2.70 -8.47 -3.06
CA PHE A 130 1.86 -8.35 -4.24
C PHE A 130 0.44 -8.90 -4.03
N ASP A 131 0.32 -10.13 -3.51
CA ASP A 131 -1.00 -10.77 -3.34
C ASP A 131 -1.91 -10.00 -2.39
N TYR A 132 -1.34 -9.35 -1.36
CA TYR A 132 -2.13 -8.50 -0.46
C TYR A 132 -2.65 -7.26 -1.17
N VAL A 133 -1.82 -6.65 -2.03
CA VAL A 133 -2.20 -5.48 -2.81
C VAL A 133 -3.21 -5.86 -3.87
N ALA A 134 -3.00 -6.97 -4.58
CA ALA A 134 -3.88 -7.44 -5.64
C ALA A 134 -5.26 -7.83 -5.10
N ARG A 135 -5.34 -8.37 -3.87
CA ARG A 135 -6.63 -8.61 -3.20
C ARG A 135 -7.32 -7.32 -2.77
N ALA A 136 -6.54 -6.26 -2.50
CA ALA A 136 -7.06 -4.99 -1.99
C ALA A 136 -7.63 -4.08 -3.07
N VAL A 137 -7.35 -4.32 -4.36
CA VAL A 137 -7.76 -3.42 -5.48
C VAL A 137 -8.64 -4.11 -6.51
#